data_AF-A0A7R9WVH3-F1
#
_entry.id   AF-A0A7R9WVH3-F1
#
_cell.length_a   1.000
_cell.length_b   1.000
_cell.length_c   1.000
_cell.angle_alpha   90.00
_cell.angle_beta   90.00
_cell.angle_gamma   90.00
#
_symmetry.space_group_name_H-M   'P 1'
#
loop_
_entity.id
_entity.type
_entity.pdbx_description
1 polymer ?
#
loop_
_entity_poly.entity_id
_entity_poly.type
_entity_poly.pdbx_seq_one_letter_code
_entity_poly.pdbx_strand_id
1 'polypeptide(L)'
;ACVGNTANVSDGSCLGESACDYNYGNVGEGSCLGDDACRRNDGIVTSNACIGGDSCIYNRGTIGEGSCQLDYACRYNKGNIAKGSCIGDQACYYNGGEIGVDSCNMYRACYRNTGDVGNGACLGTRACYFNVDLVADGGCI
;
A
#
# COMPACT_ATOMS: atom_id res chain seq x y z
N ALA A 1 10.59 -13.63 7.21
CA ALA A 1 9.18 -13.23 7.21
C ALA A 1 8.96 -12.02 8.11
N CYS A 2 9.45 -11.99 9.37
CA CYS A 2 9.50 -10.77 10.19
C CYS A 2 10.93 -10.36 10.63
N VAL A 3 11.98 -10.67 9.86
CA VAL A 3 13.36 -10.39 10.33
C VAL A 3 13.61 -8.89 10.36
N GLY A 4 14.25 -8.39 11.42
CA GLY A 4 14.71 -7.00 11.51
C GLY A 4 13.62 -5.98 11.84
N ASN A 5 12.42 -6.42 12.24
CA ASN A 5 11.41 -5.51 12.79
C ASN A 5 11.87 -4.92 14.13
N THR A 6 11.62 -3.62 14.33
CA THR A 6 12.00 -2.93 15.58
C THR A 6 10.85 -2.66 16.54
N ALA A 7 9.61 -2.94 16.12
CA ALA A 7 8.39 -2.72 16.90
C ALA A 7 7.58 -4.02 17.06
N ASN A 8 6.41 -3.94 17.69
CA ASN A 8 5.58 -5.10 17.97
C ASN A 8 5.01 -5.70 16.69
N VAL A 9 4.97 -7.03 16.63
CA VAL A 9 4.31 -7.80 15.56
C VAL A 9 3.20 -8.62 16.18
N SER A 10 1.98 -8.44 15.68
CA SER A 10 0.78 -9.12 16.18
C SER A 10 0.61 -10.51 15.57
N ASP A 11 -0.20 -11.34 16.22
CA ASP A 11 -0.49 -12.71 15.80
C ASP A 11 -1.01 -12.80 14.35
N GLY A 12 -0.77 -13.94 13.72
CA GLY A 12 -1.21 -14.21 12.34
C GLY A 12 -0.48 -13.41 11.26
N SER A 13 0.56 -12.64 11.62
CA SER A 13 1.32 -11.82 10.66
C SER A 13 2.54 -12.55 10.07
N CYS A 14 3.13 -11.96 9.04
CA CYS A 14 4.36 -12.42 8.38
C CYS A 14 4.27 -13.86 7.84
N LEU A 15 3.25 -14.12 7.04
CA LEU A 15 3.14 -15.36 6.29
C LEU A 15 3.68 -15.08 4.88
N GLY A 16 4.76 -15.75 4.48
CA GLY A 16 5.45 -15.48 3.21
C GLY A 16 6.95 -15.21 3.39
N GLU A 17 7.71 -15.38 2.31
CA GLU A 17 9.13 -15.06 2.27
C GLU A 17 9.32 -13.56 2.47
N SER A 18 10.16 -13.16 3.44
CA SER A 18 10.44 -11.75 3.74
C SER A 18 9.24 -10.79 3.91
N ALA A 19 8.05 -11.32 4.19
CA ALA A 19 6.77 -10.61 4.14
C ALA A 19 6.73 -9.23 4.84
N CYS A 20 7.20 -9.12 6.08
CA CYS A 20 7.38 -7.86 6.82
C CYS A 20 8.86 -7.63 7.19
N ASP A 21 9.85 -8.11 6.43
CA ASP A 21 11.24 -7.92 6.87
C ASP A 21 11.58 -6.41 6.94
N TYR A 22 12.24 -6.00 8.02
CA TYR A 22 12.70 -4.63 8.28
C TYR A 22 11.58 -3.56 8.36
N ASN A 23 10.46 -3.81 9.03
CA ASN A 23 9.53 -2.71 9.38
C ASN A 23 9.94 -2.00 10.66
N TYR A 24 9.74 -0.69 10.68
CA TYR A 24 10.07 0.15 11.83
C TYR A 24 8.86 0.44 12.74
N GLY A 25 7.64 0.42 12.20
CA GLY A 25 6.39 0.57 12.96
C GLY A 25 5.76 -0.76 13.37
N ASN A 26 4.72 -0.67 14.22
CA ASN A 26 3.95 -1.84 14.66
C ASN A 26 3.33 -2.56 13.46
N VAL A 27 3.25 -3.89 13.53
CA VAL A 27 2.54 -4.75 12.58
C VAL A 27 1.28 -5.30 13.25
N GLY A 28 0.13 -4.96 12.69
CA GLY A 28 -1.19 -5.37 13.14
C GLY A 28 -1.53 -6.81 12.78
N GLU A 29 -2.57 -7.34 13.41
CA GLU A 29 -3.01 -8.74 13.24
C GLU A 29 -3.28 -9.09 11.76
N GLY A 30 -2.87 -10.29 11.35
CA GLY A 30 -3.15 -10.79 10.01
C GLY A 30 -2.51 -10.00 8.87
N SER A 31 -1.40 -9.29 9.13
CA SER A 31 -0.74 -8.45 8.14
C SER A 31 0.49 -9.11 7.52
N CYS A 32 0.90 -8.64 6.33
CA CYS A 32 2.00 -9.20 5.55
C CYS A 32 1.83 -10.71 5.29
N LEU A 33 0.84 -11.06 4.46
CA LEU A 33 0.53 -12.47 4.16
C LEU A 33 1.04 -12.96 2.80
N GLY A 34 1.73 -12.09 2.06
CA GLY A 34 2.38 -12.41 0.78
C GLY A 34 3.91 -12.27 0.85
N ASP A 35 4.59 -12.86 -0.12
CA ASP A 35 6.05 -12.72 -0.27
C ASP A 35 6.41 -11.23 -0.46
N ASP A 36 7.39 -10.78 0.32
CA ASP A 36 7.80 -9.38 0.38
C ASP A 36 6.66 -8.37 0.68
N ALA A 37 5.45 -8.78 1.07
CA ALA A 37 4.24 -7.95 1.03
C ALA A 37 4.41 -6.50 1.53
N CYS A 38 5.04 -6.30 2.68
CA CYS A 38 5.39 -5.01 3.27
C CYS A 38 6.83 -4.94 3.76
N ARG A 39 7.75 -5.52 2.99
CA ARG A 39 9.18 -5.42 3.30
C ARG A 39 9.64 -3.95 3.29
N ARG A 40 10.42 -3.57 4.30
CA ARG A 40 11.03 -2.25 4.48
C ARG A 40 10.02 -1.11 4.49
N ASN A 41 8.94 -1.23 5.26
CA ASN A 41 8.03 -0.12 5.50
C ASN A 41 8.39 0.65 6.79
N ASP A 42 8.35 1.98 6.70
CA ASP A 42 8.82 2.87 7.78
C ASP A 42 7.75 3.17 8.83
N GLY A 43 6.45 3.12 8.46
CA GLY A 43 5.35 3.44 9.36
C GLY A 43 4.66 2.22 9.97
N ILE A 44 3.49 2.44 10.57
CA ILE A 44 2.66 1.37 11.13
C ILE A 44 1.99 0.59 10.00
N VAL A 45 2.02 -0.74 10.09
CA VAL A 45 1.19 -1.64 9.28
C VAL A 45 -0.02 -2.02 10.12
N THR A 46 -1.21 -1.55 9.77
CA THR A 46 -2.44 -1.88 10.52
C THR A 46 -3.01 -3.23 10.10
N SER A 47 -4.00 -3.75 10.84
CA SER A 47 -4.51 -5.10 10.64
C SER A 47 -5.01 -5.39 9.22
N ASN A 48 -4.81 -6.63 8.78
CA ASN A 48 -5.19 -7.13 7.44
C ASN A 48 -4.60 -6.32 6.28
N ALA A 49 -3.51 -5.57 6.50
CA ALA A 49 -2.79 -4.87 5.44
C ALA A 49 -1.72 -5.77 4.81
N CYS A 50 -1.36 -5.46 3.56
CA CYS A 50 -0.26 -6.11 2.85
C CYS A 50 -0.50 -7.61 2.63
N ILE A 51 -1.55 -7.96 1.90
CA ILE A 51 -1.91 -9.36 1.65
C ILE A 51 -1.27 -9.87 0.36
N GLY A 52 -1.20 -9.02 -0.67
CA GLY A 52 -0.55 -9.36 -1.94
C GLY A 52 0.97 -9.38 -1.86
N GLY A 53 1.60 -10.13 -2.76
CA GLY A 53 3.06 -10.19 -2.90
C GLY A 53 3.62 -8.86 -3.41
N ASP A 54 4.73 -8.41 -2.81
CA ASP A 54 5.34 -7.12 -3.14
C ASP A 54 4.35 -5.92 -3.06
N SER A 55 3.22 -6.06 -2.35
CA SER A 55 2.06 -5.17 -2.49
C SER A 55 2.35 -3.73 -2.06
N CYS A 56 3.12 -3.53 -1.00
CA CYS A 56 3.47 -2.24 -0.43
C CYS A 56 4.90 -2.16 0.10
N ILE A 57 5.84 -2.83 -0.59
CA ILE A 57 7.26 -2.71 -0.25
C ILE A 57 7.74 -1.26 -0.32
N TYR A 58 8.69 -0.94 0.56
CA TYR A 58 9.33 0.38 0.61
C TYR A 58 8.35 1.55 0.79
N ASN A 59 7.21 1.30 1.45
CA ASN A 59 6.30 2.36 1.85
C ASN A 59 6.92 3.20 2.98
N ARG A 60 6.82 4.52 2.90
CA ARG A 60 7.42 5.44 3.89
C ARG A 60 6.46 5.94 4.97
N GLY A 61 5.18 5.58 4.88
CA GLY A 61 4.14 6.04 5.79
C GLY A 61 3.42 4.92 6.52
N THR A 62 2.29 5.25 7.14
CA THR A 62 1.37 4.27 7.71
C THR A 62 0.57 3.59 6.60
N ILE A 63 0.32 2.29 6.76
CA ILE A 63 -0.54 1.50 5.88
C ILE A 63 -1.83 1.17 6.61
N GLY A 64 -2.93 1.70 6.08
CA GLY A 64 -4.28 1.58 6.61
C GLY A 64 -4.86 0.17 6.48
N GLU A 65 -5.94 -0.04 7.23
CA GLU A 65 -6.55 -1.36 7.40
C GLU A 65 -7.07 -1.85 6.05
N GLY A 66 -6.83 -3.12 5.72
CA GLY A 66 -7.32 -3.71 4.47
C GLY A 66 -6.73 -3.08 3.21
N SER A 67 -5.60 -2.37 3.31
CA SER A 67 -4.90 -1.81 2.16
C SER A 67 -3.87 -2.78 1.58
N CYS A 68 -3.44 -2.55 0.34
CA CYS A 68 -2.39 -3.35 -0.32
C CYS A 68 -2.78 -4.84 -0.49
N GLN A 69 -3.93 -5.10 -1.12
CA GLN A 69 -4.55 -6.43 -1.14
C GLN A 69 -4.07 -7.32 -2.29
N LEU A 70 -3.67 -6.72 -3.42
CA LEU A 70 -3.14 -7.43 -4.59
C LEU A 70 -1.67 -7.12 -4.81
N ASP A 71 -1.06 -7.92 -5.69
CA ASP A 71 0.36 -7.82 -5.99
C ASP A 71 0.72 -6.41 -6.48
N TYR A 72 1.87 -5.92 -6.02
CA TYR A 72 2.43 -4.64 -6.44
C TYR A 72 1.52 -3.40 -6.28
N ALA A 73 0.40 -3.49 -5.55
CA ALA A 73 -0.68 -2.51 -5.60
C ALA A 73 -0.22 -1.06 -5.36
N CYS A 74 0.61 -0.84 -4.34
CA CYS A 74 1.17 0.46 -3.97
C CYS A 74 2.67 0.39 -3.61
N ARG A 75 3.37 -0.52 -4.28
CA ARG A 75 4.82 -0.67 -4.18
C ARG A 75 5.53 0.67 -4.41
N TYR A 76 6.48 1.00 -3.53
CA TYR A 76 7.25 2.25 -3.53
C TYR A 76 6.45 3.53 -3.29
N ASN A 77 5.32 3.46 -2.57
CA ASN A 77 4.61 4.66 -2.13
C ASN A 77 5.43 5.50 -1.13
N LYS A 78 5.41 6.83 -1.27
CA LYS A 78 6.22 7.73 -0.44
C LYS A 78 5.48 8.34 0.75
N GLY A 79 4.17 8.17 0.86
CA GLY A 79 3.34 8.76 1.92
C GLY A 79 2.55 7.73 2.72
N ASN A 80 1.50 8.19 3.39
CA ASN A 80 0.52 7.32 4.04
C ASN A 80 -0.40 6.68 2.99
N ILE A 81 -0.84 5.45 3.28
CA ILE A 81 -1.89 4.76 2.53
C ILE A 81 -3.08 4.64 3.47
N ALA A 82 -4.19 5.31 3.17
CA ALA A 82 -5.38 5.22 3.99
C ALA A 82 -6.07 3.85 3.87
N LYS A 83 -7.05 3.62 4.73
CA LYS A 83 -7.86 2.39 4.79
C LYS A 83 -8.54 2.09 3.45
N GLY A 84 -8.59 0.81 3.09
CA GLY A 84 -9.35 0.31 1.92
C GLY A 84 -8.76 0.71 0.57
N SER A 85 -7.50 1.15 0.55
CA SER A 85 -6.84 1.66 -0.65
C SER A 85 -5.84 0.66 -1.22
N CYS A 86 -5.48 0.83 -2.48
CA CYS A 86 -4.53 -0.06 -3.16
C CYS A 86 -5.03 -1.51 -3.22
N ILE A 87 -6.27 -1.71 -3.61
CA ILE A 87 -6.84 -3.06 -3.78
C ILE A 87 -6.55 -3.60 -5.18
N GLY A 88 -6.35 -2.73 -6.19
CA GLY A 88 -6.07 -3.17 -7.56
C GLY A 88 -4.59 -3.54 -7.79
N ASP A 89 -4.34 -4.51 -8.70
CA ASP A 89 -2.98 -4.84 -9.14
C ASP A 89 -2.29 -3.60 -9.74
N GLN A 90 -1.10 -3.29 -9.23
CA GLN A 90 -0.29 -2.13 -9.62
C GLN A 90 -1.04 -0.78 -9.59
N ALA A 91 -2.13 -0.65 -8.82
CA ALA A 91 -3.06 0.46 -8.93
C ALA A 91 -2.41 1.84 -8.74
N CYS A 92 -1.54 1.98 -7.73
CA CYS A 92 -0.79 3.20 -7.41
C CYS A 92 0.71 2.90 -7.19
N TYR A 93 1.23 1.98 -8.00
CA TYR A 93 2.65 1.65 -8.06
C TYR A 93 3.50 2.91 -8.29
N TYR A 94 4.53 3.14 -7.48
CA TYR A 94 5.34 4.37 -7.46
C TYR A 94 4.53 5.67 -7.23
N ASN A 95 3.57 5.67 -6.31
CA ASN A 95 2.92 6.91 -5.91
C ASN A 95 3.85 7.84 -5.11
N GLY A 96 3.83 9.13 -5.44
CA GLY A 96 4.74 10.14 -4.90
C GLY A 96 4.33 10.76 -3.57
N GLY A 97 3.08 10.59 -3.15
CA GLY A 97 2.49 11.27 -2.00
C GLY A 97 1.59 10.38 -1.14
N GLU A 98 0.60 10.98 -0.50
CA GLU A 98 -0.43 10.28 0.26
C GLU A 98 -1.47 9.63 -0.67
N ILE A 99 -2.11 8.56 -0.19
CA ILE A 99 -3.24 7.91 -0.85
C ILE A 99 -4.43 7.94 0.09
N GLY A 100 -5.48 8.63 -0.33
CA GLY A 100 -6.75 8.79 0.38
C GLY A 100 -7.52 7.49 0.51
N VAL A 101 -8.60 7.54 1.29
CA VAL A 101 -9.46 6.39 1.64
C VAL A 101 -10.14 5.83 0.39
N ASP A 102 -10.23 4.50 0.31
CA ASP A 102 -10.91 3.78 -0.77
C ASP A 102 -10.42 4.16 -2.18
N SER A 103 -9.13 4.48 -2.32
CA SER A 103 -8.53 4.93 -3.58
C SER A 103 -7.62 3.87 -4.22
N CYS A 104 -7.36 4.00 -5.52
CA CYS A 104 -6.48 3.08 -6.27
C CYS A 104 -6.99 1.63 -6.22
N ASN A 105 -8.27 1.42 -6.50
CA ASN A 105 -8.91 0.11 -6.36
C ASN A 105 -9.09 -0.65 -7.68
N MET A 106 -8.65 -0.08 -8.80
CA MET A 106 -8.63 -0.75 -10.11
C MET A 106 -7.22 -0.93 -10.67
N TYR A 107 -7.10 -1.84 -11.64
CA TYR A 107 -5.84 -2.16 -12.31
C TYR A 107 -5.14 -0.92 -12.87
N ARG A 108 -3.92 -0.65 -12.37
CA ARG A 108 -3.07 0.48 -12.78
C ARG A 108 -3.75 1.84 -12.78
N ALA A 109 -4.76 2.06 -11.94
CA ALA A 109 -5.62 3.24 -12.00
C ALA A 109 -4.87 4.59 -11.95
N CYS A 110 -3.85 4.69 -11.09
CA CYS A 110 -2.97 5.85 -10.91
C CYS A 110 -1.50 5.42 -10.83
N TYR A 111 -1.13 4.46 -11.66
CA TYR A 111 0.23 3.97 -11.79
C TYR A 111 1.19 5.13 -12.07
N ARG A 112 2.26 5.22 -11.26
CA ARG A 112 3.28 6.27 -11.29
C ARG A 112 2.73 7.68 -11.16
N ASN A 113 1.72 7.88 -10.32
CA ASN A 113 1.32 9.20 -9.88
C ASN A 113 2.44 9.87 -9.06
N THR A 114 2.80 11.13 -9.32
CA THR A 114 3.87 11.80 -8.54
C THR A 114 3.37 12.71 -7.41
N GLY A 115 2.07 12.96 -7.33
CA GLY A 115 1.45 13.75 -6.25
C GLY A 115 0.68 12.90 -5.24
N ASP A 116 -0.23 13.58 -4.53
CA ASP A 116 -1.20 12.93 -3.65
C ASP A 116 -2.38 12.37 -4.46
N VAL A 117 -3.04 11.34 -3.92
CA VAL A 117 -4.28 10.78 -4.43
C VAL A 117 -5.37 11.03 -3.39
N GLY A 118 -6.40 11.77 -3.78
CA GLY A 118 -7.55 12.07 -2.94
C GLY A 118 -8.41 10.84 -2.63
N ASN A 119 -9.44 11.02 -1.82
CA ASN A 119 -10.34 9.94 -1.41
C ASN A 119 -11.23 9.47 -2.57
N GLY A 120 -11.46 8.16 -2.66
CA GLY A 120 -12.29 7.55 -3.70
C GLY A 120 -11.80 7.84 -5.12
N ALA A 121 -10.51 8.14 -5.29
CA ALA A 121 -9.92 8.46 -6.58
C ALA A 121 -9.31 7.21 -7.23
N CYS A 122 -9.08 7.28 -8.54
CA CYS A 122 -8.45 6.20 -9.30
C CYS A 122 -9.29 4.90 -9.25
N LEU A 123 -10.57 5.03 -9.56
CA LEU A 123 -11.54 3.93 -9.58
C LEU A 123 -11.85 3.42 -11.00
N GLY A 124 -11.25 4.02 -12.02
CA GLY A 124 -11.24 3.50 -13.38
C GLY A 124 -9.93 2.76 -13.70
N THR A 125 -10.02 1.69 -14.52
CA THR A 125 -8.82 0.98 -15.01
C THR A 125 -7.95 1.93 -15.82
N ARG A 126 -6.68 2.11 -15.42
CA ARG A 126 -5.72 3.04 -16.06
C ARG A 126 -6.20 4.50 -16.21
N ALA A 127 -7.13 4.96 -15.38
CA ALA A 127 -7.80 6.25 -15.58
C ALA A 127 -6.87 7.48 -15.46
N CYS A 128 -5.88 7.46 -14.56
CA CYS A 128 -4.90 8.52 -14.33
C CYS A 128 -3.46 7.99 -14.33
N TYR A 129 -3.20 7.13 -15.31
CA TYR A 129 -1.89 6.59 -15.60
C TYR A 129 -0.86 7.72 -15.82
N PHE A 130 0.22 7.76 -15.03
CA PHE A 130 1.26 8.79 -15.05
C PHE A 130 0.80 10.23 -14.75
N ASN A 131 -0.15 10.42 -13.84
CA ASN A 131 -0.46 11.76 -13.36
C ASN A 131 0.76 12.36 -12.62
N VAL A 132 1.01 13.66 -12.78
CA VAL A 132 2.20 14.35 -12.25
C VAL A 132 1.91 15.30 -11.09
N ASP A 133 0.67 15.37 -10.65
CA ASP A 133 0.17 16.32 -9.65
C ASP A 133 -0.84 15.62 -8.73
N LEU A 134 -1.57 16.39 -7.93
CA LEU A 134 -2.70 15.93 -7.15
C LEU A 134 -3.78 15.29 -8.06
N VAL A 135 -4.19 14.08 -7.72
CA VAL A 135 -5.48 13.53 -8.13
C VAL A 135 -6.50 13.91 -7.06
N ALA A 136 -7.45 14.79 -7.38
CA ALA A 136 -8.47 15.20 -6.42
C ALA A 136 -9.41 14.04 -6.01
N ASP A 137 -10.14 14.25 -4.91
CA ASP A 137 -11.19 13.33 -4.45
C ASP A 137 -12.17 12.98 -5.59
N GLY A 138 -12.46 11.68 -5.75
CA GLY A 138 -13.31 11.17 -6.82
C GLY A 138 -12.75 11.37 -8.24
N GLY A 139 -11.47 11.72 -8.38
CA GLY A 139 -10.83 11.86 -9.68
C GLY A 139 -10.66 10.49 -10.36
N CYS A 140 -10.72 10.48 -11.70
CA CYS A 140 -10.31 9.33 -12.51
C CYS A 140 -11.15 8.05 -12.25
N ILE A 141 -12.48 8.17 -12.42
CA ILE A 141 -13.47 7.09 -12.30
C ILE A 141 -13.73 6.45 -13.67
#